data_AF-A0A1W9YMS7-F1
#
_entry.id   AF-A0A1W9YMS7-F1
#
_cell.length_a   1.000
_cell.length_b   1.000
_cell.length_c   1.000
_cell.angle_alpha   90.00
_cell.angle_beta   90.00
_cell.angle_gamma   90.00
#
_symmetry.space_group_name_H-M   'P 1'
#
loop_
_entity.id
_entity.type
_entity.pdbx_description
1 polymer ?
#
loop_
_entity_poly.entity_id
_entity_poly.type
_entity_poly.pdbx_seq_one_letter_code
_entity_poly.pdbx_strand_id
1 'polypeptide(L)' 'SVVNALSAYYQDALDPMDNGQVELSTIRLLAKLPTIAAYAYKKSVGQPFLYPDNSLTLVENFLRLTFGFP' A
#
# COMPACT_ATOMS: atom_id res chain seq x y z
N SER A 1 -11.02 8.64 3.40
CA SER A 1 -9.91 7.78 3.83
C SER A 1 -9.72 6.62 2.86
N VAL A 2 -8.50 6.44 2.31
CA VAL A 2 -8.16 5.39 1.32
C VAL A 2 -8.36 3.98 1.89
N VAL A 3 -8.11 3.80 3.18
CA VAL A 3 -8.31 2.52 3.90
C VAL A 3 -9.77 2.06 3.85
N ASN A 4 -10.74 2.97 3.94
CA ASN A 4 -12.16 2.63 3.87
C ASN A 4 -12.62 2.27 2.45
N ALA A 5 -11.95 2.82 1.42
CA ALA A 5 -12.23 2.50 0.02
C ALA A 5 -11.71 1.10 -0.38
N LEU A 6 -10.62 0.64 0.24
CA LEU A 6 -10.12 -0.74 0.07
C LEU A 6 -11.13 -1.79 0.56
N SER A 7 -11.87 -1.49 1.63
CA SER A 7 -12.94 -2.38 2.13
C SER A 7 -14.13 -2.50 1.16
N ALA A 8 -14.39 -1.49 0.32
CA ALA A 8 -15.44 -1.54 -0.69
C ALA A 8 -15.00 -2.28 -1.98
N TYR A 9 -13.70 -2.35 -2.24
CA TYR A 9 -13.14 -2.95 -3.46
C TYR A 9 -12.88 -4.47 -3.33
N TYR A 10 -12.83 -5.00 -2.11
CA TYR A 10 -12.68 -6.42 -1.82
C TYR A 10 -13.92 -6.96 -1.10
N GLN A 11 -15.02 -7.13 -1.83
CA GLN A 11 -16.24 -7.73 -1.28
C GLN A 11 -16.11 -9.24 -1.03
N ASP A 12 -15.10 -9.90 -1.59
CA ASP A 12 -14.89 -11.36 -1.49
C ASP A 12 -14.06 -11.81 -0.27
N ALA A 13 -13.65 -10.87 0.60
CA ALA A 13 -12.91 -11.17 1.84
C ALA A 13 -13.70 -10.72 3.08
N LEU A 14 -15.01 -10.92 3.04
CA LEU A 14 -15.96 -10.38 4.03
C LEU A 14 -16.23 -11.30 5.22
N ASP A 15 -15.59 -12.48 5.30
CA ASP A 15 -15.75 -13.37 6.44
C ASP A 15 -14.61 -13.19 7.46
N PRO A 16 -14.79 -12.37 8.51
CA PRO A 16 -13.78 -12.16 9.55
C PRO A 16 -13.52 -13.40 10.42
N MET A 17 -14.29 -14.49 10.24
CA MET A 17 -14.11 -15.75 10.99
C MET A 17 -13.20 -16.75 10.28
N ASP A 18 -12.84 -16.52 9.01
CA ASP A 18 -11.87 -17.34 8.28
C ASP A 18 -10.44 -16.81 8.49
N ASN A 19 -9.68 -17.51 9.34
CA ASN A 19 -8.28 -17.15 9.64
C ASN A 19 -7.41 -17.02 8.38
N GLY A 20 -7.68 -17.79 7.30
CA GLY A 20 -6.92 -17.71 6.06
C GLY A 20 -7.17 -16.41 5.29
N GLN A 21 -8.42 -15.92 5.28
CA GLN A 21 -8.78 -14.66 4.62
C GLN A 21 -8.30 -13.45 5.42
N VAL A 22 -8.32 -13.53 6.76
CA VAL A 22 -7.78 -12.49 7.64
C VAL A 22 -6.27 -12.35 7.46
N GLU A 23 -5.54 -13.47 7.40
CA GLU A 23 -4.10 -13.48 7.17
C GLU A 23 -3.75 -12.90 5.78
N LEU A 24 -4.45 -13.35 4.73
CA LEU A 24 -4.24 -12.84 3.38
C LEU A 24 -4.55 -11.34 3.26
N SER A 25 -5.61 -10.87 3.92
CA SER A 25 -5.96 -9.44 3.96
C SER A 25 -4.93 -8.62 4.73
N THR A 26 -4.40 -9.17 5.83
CA THR A 26 -3.32 -8.55 6.61
C THR A 26 -2.03 -8.42 5.78
N ILE A 27 -1.64 -9.47 5.07
CA ILE A 27 -0.47 -9.46 4.17
C ILE A 27 -0.66 -8.42 3.07
N ARG A 28 -1.85 -8.35 2.46
CA ARG A 28 -2.17 -7.36 1.41
C ARG A 28 -2.13 -5.93 1.92
N LEU A 29 -2.65 -5.69 3.12
CA LEU A 29 -2.60 -4.39 3.78
C LEU A 29 -1.15 -3.98 4.05
N LEU A 30 -0.36 -4.87 4.66
CA LEU A 30 1.06 -4.62 4.94
C LEU A 30 1.87 -4.34 3.67
N ALA A 31 1.61 -5.08 2.59
CA ALA A 31 2.30 -4.87 1.31
C ALA A 31 1.95 -3.53 0.65
N LYS A 32 0.68 -3.08 0.73
CA LYS A 32 0.20 -1.86 0.04
C LYS A 32 0.34 -0.59 0.88
N LEU A 33 0.39 -0.70 2.21
CA LEU A 33 0.47 0.43 3.14
C LEU A 33 1.67 1.36 2.86
N PRO A 34 2.91 0.87 2.68
CA PRO A 34 4.07 1.72 2.38
C PRO A 34 3.90 2.52 1.09
N THR A 35 3.35 1.90 0.04
CA THR A 35 3.09 2.56 -1.24
C THR A 35 2.05 3.67 -1.10
N ILE A 36 0.97 3.42 -0.35
CA ILE A 36 -0.08 4.41 -0.08
C ILE A 36 0.47 5.57 0.76
N ALA A 37 1.28 5.29 1.77
CA ALA A 37 1.91 6.30 2.63
C ALA A 37 2.86 7.20 1.82
N ALA A 38 3.71 6.62 0.97
CA ALA A 38 4.60 7.36 0.09
C ALA A 38 3.82 8.24 -0.90
N TYR A 39 2.72 7.74 -1.48
CA TYR A 39 1.86 8.53 -2.37
C TYR A 39 1.13 9.65 -1.63
N ALA A 40 0.69 9.43 -0.40
CA ALA A 40 0.08 10.47 0.42
C ALA A 40 1.07 11.61 0.69
N TYR A 41 2.33 11.28 0.99
CA TYR A 41 3.41 12.25 1.13
C TYR A 41 3.71 12.98 -0.19
N LYS A 42 3.94 12.27 -1.29
CA LYS A 42 4.18 12.89 -2.61
C LYS A 42 3.05 13.83 -3.03
N LYS A 43 1.80 13.45 -2.74
CA LYS A 43 0.62 14.29 -3.00
C LYS A 43 0.60 15.55 -2.14
N SER A 44 1.02 15.49 -0.87
CA SER A 44 1.05 16.68 -0.01
C SER A 44 2.13 17.68 -0.42
N VAL A 45 3.23 17.21 -1.02
CA VAL A 45 4.32 18.06 -1.54
C VAL A 45 4.19 18.40 -3.02
N GLY A 46 3.13 17.95 -3.70
CA GLY A 46 2.87 18.24 -5.11
C GLY A 46 3.83 17.58 -6.11
N GLN A 47 4.47 16.47 -5.73
CA GLN A 47 5.46 15.77 -6.54
C GLN A 47 4.85 14.59 -7.32
N PRO A 48 5.44 14.21 -8.48
CA PRO A 48 4.98 13.07 -9.26
C PRO A 48 5.18 11.74 -8.52
N PHE A 49 4.31 10.76 -8.82
CA PHE A 49 4.38 9.42 -8.24
C PHE A 49 5.40 8.54 -8.98
N LEU A 50 6.15 7.76 -8.20
CA LEU A 50 7.05 6.72 -8.72
C LEU A 50 6.38 5.36 -8.56
N TYR A 51 6.62 4.44 -9.51
CA TYR A 51 6.15 3.07 -9.38
C TYR A 51 7.06 2.23 -8.49
N PRO A 52 6.49 1.31 -7.68
CA PRO A 52 7.28 0.39 -6.87
C PRO A 52 8.14 -0.52 -7.76
N ASP A 53 9.33 -0.85 -7.29
CA ASP A 53 10.26 -1.76 -7.95
C ASP A 53 10.44 -3.02 -7.12
N ASN A 54 10.18 -4.16 -7.75
CA ASN A 54 10.21 -5.48 -7.11
C ASN A 54 11.64 -6.00 -6.88
N SER A 55 12.66 -5.35 -7.47
CA SER A 55 14.07 -5.69 -7.22
C SER A 55 14.59 -5.11 -5.91
N LEU A 56 13.86 -4.18 -5.29
CA LEU A 56 14.24 -3.49 -4.05
C LEU A 56 13.58 -4.13 -2.83
N THR A 57 14.27 -4.06 -1.68
CA THR A 57 13.68 -4.46 -0.39
C THR A 57 12.59 -3.49 0.05
N LEU A 58 11.76 -3.88 1.03
CA LEU A 58 10.65 -3.06 1.54
C LEU A 58 11.08 -1.63 1.91
N VAL A 59 12.21 -1.50 2.61
CA VAL A 59 12.72 -0.22 3.10
C VAL A 59 13.25 0.62 1.95
N GLU A 60 14.01 0.02 1.03
CA GLU A 60 14.56 0.70 -0.15
C GLU A 60 13.45 1.20 -1.07
N ASN A 61 12.45 0.35 -1.34
CA ASN A 61 11.32 0.71 -2.16
C ASN A 61 10.50 1.84 -1.51
N PHE A 62 10.29 1.80 -0.19
CA PHE A 62 9.61 2.87 0.54
C PHE A 62 10.36 4.21 0.47
N LEU A 63 11.69 4.19 0.67
CA LEU A 63 12.53 5.39 0.57
C LEU A 63 12.52 5.96 -0.85
N ARG A 64 12.62 5.11 -1.87
CA ARG A 64 12.54 5.51 -3.28
C ARG A 64 11.18 6.12 -3.62
N LEU A 65 10.08 5.51 -3.18
CA LEU A 65 8.73 6.04 -3.44
C LEU A 65 8.49 7.40 -2.75
N THR A 66 9.07 7.60 -1.57
CA THR A 66 8.85 8.80 -0.75
C THR A 66 9.77 9.96 -1.14
N PHE A 67 11.06 9.69 -1.39
CA PHE A 67 12.09 10.72 -1.61
C PHE A 67 12.72 10.66 -3.00
N GLY A 68 12.52 9.59 -3.76
CA GLY A 68 13.02 9.48 -5.13
C GLY A 68 12.43 10.56 -6.02
N PHE A 69 13.27 11.09 -6.90
CA PHE A 69 12.85 11.94 -8.01
C PHE A 69 12.88 11.10 -9.31
N PRO A 70 11.95 11.33 -10.24
CA PRO A 70 12.01 10.71 -11.56
C PRO A 70 13.24 11.15 -12.36
#